data_AF-A0AAD9D7Y6-F1
#
_entry.id   AF-A0AAD9D7Y6-F1
#
_cell.length_a   1.000
_cell.length_b   1.000
_cell.length_c   1.000
_cell.angle_alpha   90.00
_cell.angle_beta   90.00
_cell.angle_gamma   90.00
#
_symmetry.space_group_name_H-M   'P 1'
#
loop_
_entity.id
_entity.type
_entity.pdbx_description
1 polymer ?
#
loop_
_entity_poly.entity_id
_entity_poly.type
_entity_poly.pdbx_seq_one_letter_code
_entity_poly.pdbx_strand_id
1 'polypeptide(L)'
;MTLLGRGVRHVVITDDDEVLYVVKYDDAVLGQINGFIKHSSMDVTMFPPDEVTEAIRRSFAADERDPLPPPREQCYLAESSFNALKELGLPIEETDFLNEDELRYGYKNSYFSCDWRFY
;
A
#
# COMPACT_ATOMS: atom_id res chain seq x y z
N MET A 1 2.05 -1.93 -18.58
CA MET A 1 2.69 -2.76 -17.53
C MET A 1 2.41 -2.10 -16.20
N THR A 2 1.77 -2.79 -15.28
CA THR A 2 1.55 -2.29 -13.92
C THR A 2 2.77 -2.67 -13.11
N LEU A 3 3.47 -1.68 -12.54
CA LEU A 3 4.73 -1.86 -11.80
C LEU A 3 4.57 -2.81 -10.59
N LEU A 4 3.37 -2.82 -10.02
CA LEU A 4 2.98 -3.65 -8.88
C LEU A 4 1.93 -4.66 -9.34
N GLY A 5 2.02 -5.88 -8.81
CA GLY A 5 0.96 -6.87 -8.96
C GLY A 5 -0.34 -6.43 -8.27
N ARG A 6 -1.40 -7.23 -8.37
CA ARG A 6 -2.67 -6.91 -7.72
C ARG A 6 -2.61 -7.37 -6.26
N GLY A 7 -2.49 -6.43 -5.33
CA GLY A 7 -2.62 -6.73 -3.91
C GLY A 7 -4.03 -7.26 -3.58
N VAL A 8 -4.17 -7.95 -2.44
CA VAL A 8 -5.46 -8.38 -1.93
C VAL A 8 -6.13 -7.19 -1.25
N ARG A 9 -7.28 -6.77 -1.79
CA ARG A 9 -8.11 -5.71 -1.21
C ARG A 9 -9.12 -6.30 -0.24
N HIS A 10 -9.14 -5.76 0.97
CA HIS A 10 -10.14 -5.99 2.00
C HIS A 10 -11.01 -4.74 2.13
N VAL A 11 -12.31 -4.95 2.31
CA VAL A 11 -13.27 -3.89 2.64
C VAL A 11 -13.63 -4.05 4.11
N VAL A 12 -13.44 -3.00 4.89
CA VAL A 12 -13.75 -2.96 6.32
C VAL A 12 -14.82 -1.90 6.51
N ILE A 13 -15.87 -2.26 7.24
CA ILE A 13 -16.95 -1.34 7.60
C ILE A 13 -16.80 -1.09 9.09
N THR A 14 -16.63 0.17 9.49
CA THR A 14 -16.49 0.57 10.91
C THR A 14 -17.85 0.55 11.61
N ASP A 15 -17.84 0.68 12.94
CA ASP A 15 -19.07 0.79 13.74
C ASP A 15 -19.88 2.06 13.41
N ASP A 16 -19.24 3.07 12.81
CA ASP A 16 -19.84 4.34 12.34
C ASP A 16 -20.30 4.27 10.86
N ASP A 17 -20.43 3.07 10.28
CA ASP A 17 -20.78 2.81 8.88
C ASP A 17 -19.79 3.40 7.85
N GLU A 18 -18.55 3.70 8.26
CA GLU A 18 -17.51 4.17 7.36
C GLU A 18 -16.86 2.99 6.62
N VAL A 19 -16.64 3.16 5.30
CA VAL A 19 -16.02 2.13 4.47
C VAL A 19 -14.55 2.42 4.30
N LEU A 20 -13.71 1.54 4.85
CA LEU A 20 -12.27 1.57 4.72
C LEU A 20 -11.80 0.45 3.80
N TYR A 21 -10.76 0.73 3.04
CA TYR A 21 -10.16 -0.20 2.10
C TYR A 21 -8.74 -0.46 2.51
N VAL A 22 -8.41 -1.73 2.67
CA VAL A 22 -7.05 -2.15 3.00
C VAL A 22 -6.49 -3.00 1.89
N VAL A 23 -5.30 -2.66 1.42
CA VAL A 23 -4.55 -3.53 0.51
C VAL A 23 -3.44 -4.23 1.28
N LYS A 24 -3.32 -5.54 1.06
CA LYS A 24 -2.20 -6.36 1.50
C LYS A 24 -1.59 -7.09 0.32
N TYR A 25 -0.30 -6.94 0.12
CA TYR A 25 0.49 -7.77 -0.79
C TYR A 25 0.93 -9.02 -0.03
N ASP A 26 0.64 -10.19 -0.59
CA ASP A 26 1.16 -11.44 -0.04
C ASP A 26 2.64 -11.65 -0.41
N ASP A 27 3.29 -12.58 0.28
CA ASP A 27 4.70 -12.89 0.08
C ASP A 27 5.02 -13.36 -1.35
N ALA A 28 4.05 -13.98 -2.03
CA ALA A 28 4.24 -14.44 -3.41
C ALA A 28 4.30 -13.26 -4.38
N VAL A 29 3.41 -12.28 -4.24
CA VAL A 29 3.41 -11.04 -5.03
C VAL A 29 4.65 -10.21 -4.70
N LEU A 30 5.01 -10.04 -3.42
CA LEU A 30 6.24 -9.35 -3.02
C LEU A 30 7.49 -10.04 -3.57
N GLY A 31 7.51 -11.38 -3.54
CA GLY A 31 8.57 -12.19 -4.13
C GLY A 31 8.70 -11.99 -5.65
N GLN A 32 7.58 -11.87 -6.36
CA GLN A 32 7.57 -11.57 -7.80
C GLN A 32 8.10 -10.16 -8.08
N ILE A 33 7.68 -9.15 -7.32
CA ILE A 33 8.16 -7.77 -7.46
C ILE A 33 9.67 -7.73 -7.21
N ASN A 34 10.14 -8.31 -6.11
CA ASN A 34 11.57 -8.39 -5.79
C ASN A 34 12.36 -9.12 -6.88
N GLY A 35 11.82 -10.24 -7.38
CA GLY A 35 12.38 -11.00 -8.48
C GLY A 35 12.51 -10.14 -9.74
N PHE A 36 11.46 -9.43 -10.12
CA PHE A 36 11.47 -8.54 -11.27
C PHE A 36 12.54 -7.44 -11.12
N ILE A 37 12.58 -6.74 -9.99
CA ILE A 37 13.55 -5.67 -9.71
C ILE A 37 14.98 -6.18 -9.83
N LYS A 38 15.29 -7.33 -9.22
CA LYS A 38 16.64 -7.91 -9.25
C LYS A 38 17.11 -8.30 -10.66
N HIS A 39 16.19 -8.66 -11.55
CA HIS A 39 16.53 -9.13 -12.90
C HIS A 39 16.36 -8.05 -13.98
N SER A 40 15.61 -6.98 -13.72
CA SER A 40 15.27 -5.97 -14.73
C SER A 40 16.36 -4.92 -14.95
N SER A 41 17.46 -4.94 -14.19
CA SER A 41 18.50 -3.89 -14.20
C SER A 41 17.97 -2.48 -13.93
N MET A 42 16.71 -2.36 -13.48
CA MET A 42 16.06 -1.10 -13.20
C MET A 42 16.45 -0.62 -11.81
N ASP A 43 16.90 0.63 -11.73
CA ASP A 43 17.06 1.31 -10.45
C ASP A 43 15.69 1.84 -10.00
N VAL A 44 15.06 1.10 -9.10
CA VAL A 44 13.72 1.44 -8.61
C VAL A 44 13.67 2.73 -7.80
N THR A 45 14.82 3.20 -7.31
CA THR A 45 14.92 4.46 -6.58
C THR A 45 14.76 5.68 -7.50
N MET A 46 14.91 5.48 -8.82
CA MET A 46 14.71 6.53 -9.82
C MET A 46 13.25 6.66 -10.27
N PHE A 47 12.34 5.78 -9.83
CA PHE A 47 10.93 5.94 -10.17
C PHE A 47 10.37 7.22 -9.54
N PRO A 48 9.52 7.97 -10.25
CA PRO A 48 8.80 9.08 -9.65
C PRO A 48 7.94 8.56 -8.49
N PRO A 49 8.00 9.17 -7.29
CA PRO A 49 7.17 8.77 -6.16
C PRO A 49 5.68 8.74 -6.52
N ASP A 50 5.23 9.71 -7.33
CA ASP A 50 3.84 9.78 -7.82
C ASP A 50 3.44 8.55 -8.64
N GLU A 51 4.34 8.00 -9.47
CA GLU A 51 4.04 6.80 -10.28
C GLU A 51 3.95 5.55 -9.39
N VAL A 52 4.81 5.44 -8.38
CA VAL A 52 4.76 4.35 -7.39
C VAL A 52 3.48 4.47 -6.56
N THR A 53 3.15 5.67 -6.09
CA THR A 53 1.92 5.95 -5.35
C THR A 53 0.69 5.62 -6.19
N GLU A 54 0.65 6.01 -7.47
CA GLU A 54 -0.45 5.67 -8.38
C GLU A 54 -0.56 4.16 -8.58
N ALA A 55 0.56 3.46 -8.74
CA ALA A 55 0.56 2.00 -8.87
C ALA A 55 0.00 1.32 -7.61
N ILE A 56 0.36 1.79 -6.41
CA ILE A 56 -0.19 1.26 -5.15
C ILE A 56 -1.69 1.60 -5.07
N ARG A 57 -2.08 2.84 -5.39
CA ARG A 57 -3.48 3.30 -5.43
C ARG A 57 -4.35 2.45 -6.34
N ARG A 58 -3.84 2.01 -7.49
CA ARG A 58 -4.57 1.09 -8.38
C ARG A 58 -4.90 -0.24 -7.71
N SER A 59 -4.14 -0.71 -6.74
CA SER A 59 -4.45 -1.94 -6.00
C SER A 59 -5.68 -1.80 -5.08
N PHE A 60 -6.12 -0.57 -4.79
CA PHE A 60 -7.35 -0.31 -4.03
C PHE A 60 -8.61 -0.30 -4.93
N ALA A 61 -8.46 -0.29 -6.26
CA ALA A 61 -9.59 -0.35 -7.19
C ALA A 61 -10.16 -1.78 -7.31
N ALA A 62 -11.50 -1.92 -7.47
CA ALA A 62 -12.14 -3.22 -7.61
C ALA A 62 -11.92 -3.85 -8.99
N ASP A 63 -11.80 -3.01 -10.02
CA ASP A 63 -11.49 -3.36 -11.41
C ASP A 63 -10.50 -2.34 -12.01
N GLU A 64 -9.78 -2.72 -13.06
CA GLU A 64 -8.91 -1.84 -13.85
C GLU A 64 -9.67 -0.69 -14.52
N ARG A 65 -11.00 -0.82 -14.62
CA ARG A 65 -11.91 0.17 -15.20
C ARG A 65 -12.54 1.11 -14.16
N ASP A 66 -12.33 0.86 -12.87
CA ASP A 66 -12.89 1.72 -11.84
C ASP A 66 -12.16 3.07 -11.82
N PRO A 67 -12.91 4.19 -11.74
CA PRO A 67 -12.34 5.52 -11.73
C PRO A 67 -11.70 5.80 -10.35
N LEU A 68 -10.43 5.41 -10.21
CA LEU A 68 -9.55 5.67 -9.07
C LEU A 68 -10.05 5.09 -7.74
N PRO A 69 -9.14 4.80 -6.80
CA PRO A 69 -9.56 4.30 -5.51
C PRO A 69 -10.31 5.38 -4.70
N PRO A 70 -11.06 4.95 -3.68
CA PRO A 70 -11.77 5.80 -2.73
C PRO A 70 -10.87 6.91 -2.13
N PRO A 71 -11.45 7.94 -1.48
CA PRO A 71 -10.71 9.03 -0.83
C PRO A 71 -9.48 8.53 -0.08
N ARG A 72 -8.39 9.30 -0.07
CA ARG A 72 -7.12 8.92 0.58
C ARG A 72 -7.32 8.49 2.04
N GLU A 73 -8.22 9.17 2.74
CA GLU A 73 -8.63 8.89 4.12
C GLU A 73 -9.25 7.49 4.31
N GLN A 74 -9.67 6.83 3.23
CA GLN A 74 -10.25 5.49 3.25
C GLN A 74 -9.29 4.42 2.73
N CYS A 75 -8.06 4.77 2.33
CA CYS A 75 -7.11 3.85 1.71
C CYS A 75 -5.93 3.57 2.62
N TYR A 76 -5.86 2.35 3.15
CA TYR A 76 -4.82 1.91 4.06
C TYR A 76 -3.99 0.80 3.43
N LEU A 77 -2.66 0.95 3.45
CA LEU A 77 -1.78 -0.16 3.08
C LEU A 77 -1.44 -0.95 4.35
N ALA A 78 -1.59 -2.27 4.31
CA ALA A 78 -1.24 -3.13 5.45
C ALA A 78 0.22 -2.91 5.88
N GLU A 79 0.49 -3.08 7.17
CA GLU A 79 1.78 -2.69 7.73
C GLU A 79 2.95 -3.48 7.16
N SER A 80 2.80 -4.80 7.12
CA SER A 80 3.75 -5.71 6.49
C SER A 80 4.03 -5.33 5.04
N SER A 81 3.00 -4.95 4.29
CA SER A 81 3.11 -4.61 2.87
C SER A 81 3.84 -3.30 2.62
N PHE A 82 3.53 -2.26 3.40
CA PHE A 82 4.24 -0.98 3.30
C PHE A 82 5.73 -1.15 3.63
N ASN A 83 6.04 -1.84 4.73
CA ASN A 83 7.41 -2.08 5.14
C ASN A 83 8.17 -2.89 4.08
N ALA A 84 7.56 -3.96 3.57
CA ALA A 84 8.17 -4.77 2.52
C ALA A 84 8.43 -3.96 1.24
N LEU A 85 7.47 -3.16 0.76
CA LEU A 85 7.68 -2.33 -0.43
C LEU A 85 8.78 -1.27 -0.21
N LYS A 86 8.89 -0.73 1.00
CA LYS A 86 9.98 0.20 1.39
C LYS A 86 11.34 -0.50 1.42
N GLU A 87 11.41 -1.71 1.96
CA GLU A 87 12.62 -2.54 1.97
C GLU A 87 13.08 -2.92 0.55
N LEU A 88 12.16 -3.00 -0.42
CA LEU A 88 12.49 -3.15 -1.84
C LEU A 88 13.11 -1.89 -2.47
N GLY A 89 13.17 -0.77 -1.73
CA GLY A 89 13.75 0.49 -2.19
C GLY A 89 12.81 1.32 -3.06
N LEU A 90 11.50 1.02 -3.07
CA LEU A 90 10.53 1.81 -3.81
C LEU A 90 10.37 3.20 -3.15
N PRO A 91 10.40 4.29 -3.93
CA PRO A 91 10.18 5.63 -3.41
C PRO A 91 8.69 5.84 -3.11
N ILE A 92 8.29 5.48 -1.90
CA ILE A 92 6.91 5.60 -1.42
C ILE A 92 6.79 6.89 -0.60
N GLU A 93 5.86 7.75 -0.97
CA GLU A 93 5.50 8.92 -0.18
C GLU A 93 4.67 8.45 1.02
N GLU A 94 5.26 8.48 2.22
CA GLU A 94 4.61 7.92 3.41
C GLU A 94 3.28 8.62 3.68
N THR A 95 3.22 9.94 3.48
CA THR A 95 2.00 10.70 3.74
C THR A 95 0.80 10.13 2.99
N ASP A 96 0.97 9.61 1.77
CA ASP A 96 -0.11 9.05 0.95
C ASP A 96 -0.75 7.76 1.49
N PHE A 97 -0.10 7.08 2.43
CA PHE A 97 -0.55 5.82 3.03
C PHE A 97 -0.60 5.85 4.57
N LEU A 98 0.03 6.89 5.14
CA LEU A 98 -0.06 7.50 6.46
C LEU A 98 -1.48 7.87 6.90
N ASN A 99 -2.04 7.28 7.96
CA ASN A 99 -3.13 7.94 8.66
C ASN A 99 -2.59 9.13 9.50
N GLU A 100 -3.46 10.07 9.91
CA GLU A 100 -3.02 11.27 10.64
C GLU A 100 -2.32 10.93 11.97
N ASP A 101 -2.77 9.89 12.67
CA ASP A 101 -2.17 9.46 13.93
C ASP A 101 -0.75 8.90 13.76
N GLU A 102 -0.52 8.12 12.71
CA GLU A 102 0.78 7.57 12.33
C GLU A 102 1.76 8.68 11.93
N LEU A 103 1.26 9.70 11.23
CA LEU A 103 2.04 10.89 10.89
C LEU A 103 2.40 11.73 12.12
N ARG A 104 1.49 11.81 13.10
CA ARG A 104 1.62 12.73 14.23
C ARG A 104 2.36 12.15 15.43
N TYR A 105 2.18 10.86 15.70
CA TYR A 105 2.76 10.17 16.86
C TYR A 105 3.92 9.23 16.50
N GLY A 106 4.19 9.05 15.20
CA GLY A 106 5.18 8.12 14.69
C GLY A 106 4.73 6.66 14.81
N TYR A 107 5.42 5.78 14.09
CA TYR A 107 5.15 4.33 14.07
C TYR A 107 5.26 3.71 15.46
N LYS A 108 4.12 3.47 16.12
CA LYS A 108 4.03 2.66 17.33
C LYS A 108 2.80 1.76 17.29
N ASN A 109 2.80 0.81 16.37
CA ASN A 109 1.85 -0.30 16.42
C ASN A 109 2.34 -1.38 17.40
N SER A 110 2.46 -1.02 18.68
CA SER A 110 2.84 -1.97 19.75
C SER A 110 1.63 -2.56 20.47
N TYR A 111 0.40 -2.20 20.07
CA TYR A 111 -0.82 -2.53 20.80
C TYR A 111 -1.71 -3.59 20.11
N PHE A 112 -1.55 -3.84 18.81
CA PHE A 112 -2.40 -4.78 18.08
C PHE A 112 -1.59 -5.90 17.44
N SER A 113 -2.10 -7.14 17.53
CA SER A 113 -1.58 -8.29 16.79
C SER A 113 -2.02 -8.30 15.33
N CYS A 114 -2.55 -7.17 14.84
CA CYS A 114 -3.27 -7.06 13.59
C CYS A 114 -2.43 -6.24 12.61
N ASP A 115 -2.37 -6.68 11.36
CA ASP A 115 -1.62 -6.04 10.26
C ASP A 115 -2.31 -4.77 9.71
N TRP A 116 -3.42 -4.37 10.34
CA TRP A 116 -4.29 -3.26 9.95
C TRP A 116 -3.85 -1.97 10.67
N ARG A 117 -3.95 -0.82 9.98
CA ARG A 117 -3.43 0.49 10.42
C ARG A 117 -4.52 1.52 10.73
N PHE A 118 -5.67 1.10 11.24
CA PHE A 118 -6.76 2.00 11.63
C PHE A 118 -7.32 1.55 12.99
N TYR A 119 -7.82 2.52 13.75
CA TYR A 119 -8.40 2.36 15.09
C TYR A 119 -9.90 2.14 15.01
#